data_AF-A0A930RXM7-F1
#
_entry.id   AF-A0A930RXM7-F1
#
_cell.length_a   1.000
_cell.length_b   1.000
_cell.length_c   1.000
_cell.angle_alpha   90.00
_cell.angle_beta   90.00
_cell.angle_gamma   90.00
#
_symmetry.space_group_name_H-M   'P 1'
#
loop_
_entity.id
_entity.type
_entity.pdbx_description
1 polymer ?
#
loop_
_entity_poly.entity_id
_entity_poly.type
_entity_poly.pdbx_seq_one_letter_code
_entity_poly.pdbx_strand_id
1 'polypeptide(L)'
;MKHWTKKYWLALLTVLCPLLLAGCSSATTTSQTTTQETTVAQNETLDGTWELTDVKTTLRKSFVLRGADPTQYAYAIDDLADWKPQLVISGNEAEFKYSYNFTKYFENLYEHIYKNAFPDKSEFKSVLYEGYEKILPALKVTKIKMDKETNQFDFSLPEGALDTSNKTITFKETPILLMTFSLGITMQPARPITYQYELDGDTLVVSARGNNERGVLATMKMTFKKVTE
;
A
#
# COMPACT_ATOMS: atom_id res chain seq x y z
N MET A 1 19.64 -46.17 0.07
CA MET A 1 21.06 -45.83 0.30
C MET A 1 21.26 -44.42 -0.23
N LYS A 2 21.70 -43.37 0.48
CA LYS A 2 22.38 -43.22 1.77
C LYS A 2 22.15 -41.73 2.13
N HIS A 3 21.45 -41.44 3.23
CA HIS A 3 21.28 -40.07 3.74
C HIS A 3 22.61 -39.56 4.31
N TRP A 4 22.99 -38.32 3.99
CA TRP A 4 24.15 -37.67 4.59
C TRP A 4 23.69 -36.43 5.38
N THR A 5 23.43 -36.64 6.65
CA THR A 5 23.17 -35.61 7.64
C THR A 5 24.50 -35.05 8.13
N LYS A 6 24.83 -33.81 7.75
CA LYS A 6 25.89 -33.05 8.41
C LYS A 6 25.30 -32.22 9.53
N LYS A 7 25.58 -32.68 10.75
CA LYS A 7 25.37 -31.97 12.01
C LYS A 7 26.34 -30.78 12.05
N TYR A 8 25.82 -29.56 12.15
CA TYR A 8 26.63 -28.41 12.57
C TYR A 8 26.04 -27.85 13.87
N TRP A 9 27.00 -27.57 14.75
CA TRP A 9 26.93 -27.46 16.19
C TRP A 9 26.36 -26.11 16.61
N LEU A 10 25.48 -26.12 17.61
CA LEU A 10 25.07 -24.95 18.39
C LEU A 10 26.28 -24.16 18.91
N ALA A 11 26.25 -22.84 18.74
CA ALA A 11 26.96 -21.91 19.62
C ALA A 11 25.98 -20.80 20.04
N LEU A 12 25.45 -20.95 21.25
CA LEU A 12 24.73 -19.92 22.00
C LEU A 12 25.76 -18.89 22.48
N LEU A 13 25.55 -17.60 22.22
CA LEU A 13 26.28 -16.52 22.90
C LEU A 13 25.29 -15.66 23.68
N THR A 14 25.04 -16.06 24.92
CA THR A 14 24.35 -15.26 25.93
C THR A 14 25.33 -14.28 26.56
N VAL A 15 25.09 -12.98 26.42
CA VAL A 15 25.72 -11.95 27.26
C VAL A 15 24.62 -11.34 28.13
N LEU A 16 24.62 -11.77 29.39
CA LEU A 16 23.97 -11.11 30.51
C LEU A 16 24.84 -9.92 30.94
N CYS A 17 24.21 -8.76 31.14
CA CYS A 17 24.81 -7.65 31.86
C CYS A 17 23.80 -7.20 32.93
N PRO A 18 24.00 -7.51 34.22
CA PRO A 18 23.26 -6.87 35.31
C PRO A 18 24.13 -5.81 35.99
N LEU A 19 23.48 -4.76 36.51
CA LEU A 19 23.80 -3.93 37.68
C LEU A 19 22.90 -2.69 37.59
N LEU A 20 21.75 -2.65 38.29
CA LEU A 20 21.59 -2.11 39.65
C LEU A 20 22.19 -0.70 39.81
N LEU A 21 21.34 0.31 40.05
CA LEU A 21 21.12 0.85 41.39
C LEU A 21 20.02 1.92 41.38
N ALA A 22 19.12 1.79 42.33
CA ALA A 22 18.14 2.78 42.72
C ALA A 22 18.83 4.05 43.25
N GLY A 23 18.29 5.21 42.87
CA GLY A 23 18.58 6.49 43.49
C GLY A 23 17.27 7.21 43.77
N CYS A 24 16.62 6.86 44.88
CA CYS A 24 15.62 7.72 45.50
C CYS A 24 16.36 8.92 46.12
N SER A 25 15.98 10.14 45.75
CA SER A 25 16.26 11.31 46.56
C SER A 25 15.02 12.19 46.63
N SER A 26 14.74 12.60 47.86
CA SER A 26 13.55 13.23 48.38
C SER A 26 13.20 14.60 47.76
N ALA A 27 11.92 14.93 47.91
CA ALA A 27 11.25 16.16 47.53
C ALA A 27 12.03 17.45 47.82
N THR A 28 12.05 18.34 46.84
CA THR A 28 12.25 19.78 47.05
C THR A 28 11.13 20.51 46.32
N THR A 29 10.23 21.10 47.10
CA THR A 29 9.16 21.99 46.62
C THR A 29 9.79 23.27 46.10
N THR A 30 9.76 23.46 44.79
CA THR A 30 9.94 24.76 44.16
C THR A 30 8.69 25.04 43.35
N SER A 31 7.91 26.02 43.80
CA SER A 31 6.74 26.54 43.09
C SER A 31 7.19 27.18 41.77
N GLN A 32 7.22 26.39 40.71
CA GLN A 32 7.16 26.90 39.35
C GLN A 32 5.68 26.96 38.98
N THR A 33 5.20 28.17 38.71
CA THR A 33 3.97 28.39 37.97
C THR A 33 4.18 27.80 36.57
N THR A 34 3.94 26.50 36.42
CA THR A 34 3.80 25.88 35.12
C THR A 34 2.50 26.44 34.55
N THR A 35 2.64 27.40 33.64
CA THR A 35 1.61 27.61 32.63
C THR A 35 1.41 26.25 31.99
N GLN A 36 0.34 25.55 32.37
CA GLN A 36 -0.16 24.44 31.58
C GLN A 36 -0.45 25.07 30.22
N GLU A 37 0.46 24.87 29.26
CA GLU A 37 0.02 24.70 27.90
C GLU A 37 -0.98 23.56 27.97
N THR A 38 -2.26 23.93 28.05
CA THR A 38 -3.33 23.07 27.61
C THR A 38 -2.98 22.79 26.16
N THR A 39 -2.22 21.71 25.92
CA THR A 39 -2.19 21.07 24.63
C THR A 39 -3.64 20.69 24.43
N VAL A 40 -4.38 21.57 23.74
CA VAL A 40 -5.66 21.22 23.16
C VAL A 40 -5.30 19.96 22.40
N ALA A 41 -5.78 18.82 22.88
CA ALA A 41 -5.72 17.59 22.11
C ALA A 41 -6.43 17.97 20.82
N GLN A 42 -5.63 18.29 19.80
CA GLN A 42 -6.15 18.53 18.48
C GLN A 42 -6.84 17.21 18.20
N ASN A 43 -8.17 17.24 18.14
CA ASN A 43 -8.91 16.14 17.52
C ASN A 43 -8.36 16.15 16.09
N GLU A 44 -7.29 15.40 15.86
CA GLU A 44 -6.66 15.25 14.57
C GLU A 44 -7.68 14.49 13.74
N THR A 45 -8.56 15.25 13.11
CA THR A 45 -9.48 14.71 12.14
C THR A 45 -8.65 14.15 10.99
N LEU A 46 -9.08 13.00 10.50
CA LEU A 46 -8.53 12.39 9.30
C LEU A 46 -8.89 13.18 8.04
N ASP A 47 -9.79 14.16 8.12
CA ASP A 47 -10.18 14.99 6.99
C ASP A 47 -8.97 15.62 6.28
N GLY A 48 -9.02 15.57 4.96
CA GLY A 48 -8.00 16.12 4.08
C GLY A 48 -7.52 15.13 3.02
N THR A 49 -6.49 15.54 2.29
CA THR A 49 -5.83 14.72 1.26
C THR A 49 -4.56 14.12 1.81
N TRP A 50 -4.39 12.82 1.61
CA TRP A 50 -3.22 12.07 2.05
C TRP A 50 -2.53 11.46 0.83
N GLU A 51 -1.25 11.77 0.59
CA GLU A 51 -0.46 11.24 -0.54
C GLU A 51 0.38 10.05 -0.09
N LEU A 52 0.37 8.96 -0.85
CA LEU A 52 1.18 7.78 -0.55
C LEU A 52 2.67 8.12 -0.73
N THR A 53 3.47 7.77 0.28
CA THR A 53 4.91 8.06 0.29
C THR A 53 5.79 6.82 0.21
N ASP A 54 5.27 5.66 0.63
CA ASP A 54 6.02 4.39 0.60
C ASP A 54 5.56 3.49 -0.56
N VAL A 55 5.74 3.99 -1.79
CA VAL A 55 5.35 3.30 -3.03
C VAL A 55 6.07 1.96 -3.16
N LYS A 56 7.39 1.94 -2.92
CA LYS A 56 8.19 0.73 -3.09
C LYS A 56 7.68 -0.39 -2.20
N THR A 57 7.51 -0.15 -0.90
CA THR A 57 6.99 -1.16 0.03
C THR A 57 5.60 -1.63 -0.36
N THR A 58 4.72 -0.69 -0.74
CA THR A 58 3.36 -1.00 -1.21
C THR A 58 3.39 -1.96 -2.40
N LEU A 59 4.20 -1.67 -3.42
CA LEU A 59 4.37 -2.53 -4.59
C LEU A 59 4.95 -3.89 -4.23
N ARG A 60 5.91 -3.97 -3.28
CA ARG A 60 6.43 -5.27 -2.80
C ARG A 60 5.32 -6.14 -2.21
N LYS A 61 4.43 -5.56 -1.41
CA LYS A 61 3.29 -6.30 -0.82
C LYS A 61 2.32 -6.79 -1.89
N SER A 62 2.01 -5.96 -2.87
CA SER A 62 1.17 -6.34 -4.01
C SER A 62 1.79 -7.46 -4.85
N PHE A 63 3.11 -7.38 -5.08
CA PHE A 63 3.84 -8.38 -5.85
C PHE A 63 3.79 -9.77 -5.20
N VAL A 64 4.06 -9.85 -3.90
CA VAL A 64 4.00 -11.11 -3.14
C VAL A 64 2.61 -11.75 -3.24
N LEU A 65 1.55 -10.94 -3.24
CA LEU A 65 0.18 -11.43 -3.41
C LEU A 65 -0.03 -12.07 -4.80
N ARG A 66 0.43 -11.42 -5.86
CA ARG A 66 0.24 -11.87 -7.26
C ARG A 66 1.13 -13.04 -7.64
N GLY A 67 2.32 -13.16 -7.04
CA GLY A 67 3.35 -14.10 -7.52
C GLY A 67 3.77 -13.79 -8.96
N ALA A 68 3.90 -12.50 -9.28
CA ALA A 68 4.21 -12.04 -10.64
C ALA A 68 5.64 -12.42 -11.08
N ASP A 69 5.94 -12.22 -12.37
CA ASP A 69 7.28 -12.43 -12.91
C ASP A 69 8.30 -11.52 -12.18
N PRO A 70 9.42 -12.06 -11.67
CA PRO A 70 10.45 -11.26 -10.99
C PRO A 70 11.00 -10.11 -11.86
N THR A 71 11.05 -10.30 -13.17
CA THR A 71 11.45 -9.29 -14.16
C THR A 71 10.44 -8.16 -14.20
N GLN A 72 9.14 -8.48 -14.27
CA GLN A 72 8.06 -7.48 -14.21
C GLN A 72 8.17 -6.62 -12.95
N TYR A 73 8.49 -7.25 -11.82
CA TYR A 73 8.65 -6.54 -10.56
C TYR A 73 9.88 -5.63 -10.51
N ALA A 74 11.00 -6.08 -11.06
CA ALA A 74 12.21 -5.28 -11.13
C ALA A 74 11.95 -3.95 -11.85
N TYR A 75 11.25 -3.99 -12.99
CA TYR A 75 10.87 -2.77 -13.71
C TYR A 75 9.78 -1.97 -12.99
N ALA A 76 8.75 -2.63 -12.45
CA ALA A 76 7.64 -1.94 -11.78
C ALA A 76 8.08 -1.07 -10.59
N ILE A 77 9.03 -1.52 -9.76
CA ILE A 77 9.48 -0.73 -8.59
C ILE A 77 10.09 0.60 -8.99
N ASP A 78 10.86 0.63 -10.08
CA ASP A 78 11.59 1.81 -10.50
C ASP A 78 10.77 2.67 -11.47
N ASP A 79 9.97 2.04 -12.33
CA ASP A 79 9.13 2.76 -13.29
C ASP A 79 7.93 3.41 -12.66
N LEU A 80 7.40 2.85 -11.56
CA LEU A 80 6.23 3.37 -10.85
C LEU A 80 6.63 4.15 -9.59
N ALA A 81 7.90 4.49 -9.42
CA ALA A 81 8.40 5.11 -8.18
C ALA A 81 7.81 6.50 -7.90
N ASP A 82 7.38 7.20 -8.94
CA ASP A 82 6.74 8.52 -8.89
C ASP A 82 5.20 8.45 -8.84
N TRP A 83 4.63 7.24 -8.76
CA TRP A 83 3.20 7.05 -8.58
C TRP A 83 2.75 7.60 -7.23
N LYS A 84 1.87 8.60 -7.27
CA LYS A 84 1.40 9.37 -6.09
C LYS A 84 -0.10 9.26 -5.93
N PRO A 85 -0.64 8.10 -5.52
CA PRO A 85 -2.04 7.99 -5.22
C PRO A 85 -2.40 8.77 -3.97
N GLN A 86 -3.65 9.24 -3.95
CA GLN A 86 -4.22 10.00 -2.87
C GLN A 86 -5.34 9.23 -2.21
N LEU A 87 -5.39 9.29 -0.89
CA LEU A 87 -6.55 8.95 -0.08
C LEU A 87 -7.15 10.27 0.42
N VAL A 88 -8.33 10.61 -0.08
CA VAL A 88 -9.07 11.82 0.33
C VAL A 88 -10.13 11.41 1.32
N ILE A 89 -10.14 12.03 2.50
CA ILE A 89 -11.09 11.73 3.58
C ILE A 89 -11.90 12.99 3.88
N SER A 90 -13.21 12.82 4.02
CA SER A 90 -14.15 13.88 4.40
C SER A 90 -15.29 13.30 5.23
N GLY A 91 -15.33 13.63 6.51
CA GLY A 91 -16.23 13.03 7.48
C GLY A 91 -16.01 11.53 7.56
N ASN A 92 -17.07 10.75 7.29
CA ASN A 92 -17.00 9.28 7.31
C ASN A 92 -16.78 8.68 5.91
N GLU A 93 -16.46 9.50 4.92
CA GLU A 93 -16.23 9.07 3.55
C GLU A 93 -14.75 9.12 3.17
N ALA A 94 -14.33 8.21 2.31
CA ALA A 94 -12.99 8.15 1.75
C ALA A 94 -13.03 7.87 0.24
N GLU A 95 -12.10 8.46 -0.50
CA GLU A 95 -11.85 8.19 -1.92
C GLU A 95 -10.38 7.86 -2.12
N PHE A 96 -10.09 6.73 -2.77
CA PHE A 96 -8.73 6.42 -3.25
C PHE A 96 -8.64 6.77 -4.74
N LYS A 97 -7.69 7.63 -5.13
CA LYS A 97 -7.55 8.06 -6.51
C LYS A 97 -6.11 8.28 -6.95
N TYR A 98 -5.87 8.20 -8.24
CA TYR A 98 -4.60 8.62 -8.84
C TYR A 98 -4.79 8.95 -10.32
N SER A 99 -3.84 9.69 -10.87
CA SER A 99 -3.67 9.94 -12.29
C SER A 99 -2.22 9.61 -12.63
N TYR A 100 -1.99 8.74 -13.60
CA TYR A 100 -0.64 8.24 -13.87
C TYR A 100 -0.42 7.92 -15.35
N ASN A 101 0.67 8.43 -15.92
CA ASN A 101 1.13 8.05 -17.25
C ASN A 101 2.11 6.87 -17.12
N PHE A 102 1.68 5.68 -17.56
CA PHE A 102 2.49 4.48 -17.37
C PHE A 102 3.35 4.12 -18.60
N THR A 103 3.63 5.06 -19.50
CA THR A 103 4.38 4.80 -20.75
C THR A 103 5.70 4.10 -20.47
N LYS A 104 6.50 4.59 -19.52
CA LYS A 104 7.81 4.01 -19.18
C LYS A 104 7.67 2.54 -18.77
N TYR A 105 6.73 2.25 -17.87
CA TYR A 105 6.46 0.89 -17.42
C TYR A 105 5.96 -0.01 -18.56
N PHE A 106 5.06 0.50 -19.41
CA PHE A 106 4.57 -0.21 -20.60
C PHE A 106 5.71 -0.58 -21.56
N GLU A 107 6.63 0.35 -21.84
CA GLU A 107 7.76 0.10 -22.73
C GLU A 107 8.71 -0.96 -22.18
N ASN A 108 9.04 -0.89 -20.89
CA ASN A 108 9.87 -1.91 -20.25
C ASN A 108 9.19 -3.28 -20.18
N LEU A 109 7.87 -3.33 -19.93
CA LEU A 109 7.10 -4.58 -20.03
C LEU A 109 7.23 -5.19 -21.42
N TYR A 110 7.05 -4.39 -22.47
CA TYR A 110 7.19 -4.88 -23.83
C TYR A 110 8.61 -5.37 -24.10
N GLU A 111 9.61 -4.51 -23.96
CA GLU A 111 10.99 -4.79 -24.39
C GLU A 111 11.61 -5.99 -23.65
N HIS A 112 11.30 -6.15 -22.37
CA HIS A 112 12.01 -7.13 -21.52
C HIS A 112 11.20 -8.39 -21.21
N ILE A 113 9.90 -8.41 -21.49
CA ILE A 113 9.03 -9.55 -21.13
C ILE A 113 8.26 -10.03 -22.35
N TYR A 114 7.65 -9.12 -23.10
CA TYR A 114 6.64 -9.47 -24.10
C TYR A 114 7.11 -9.36 -25.56
N LYS A 115 8.29 -8.82 -25.83
CA LYS A 115 8.83 -8.60 -27.19
C LYS A 115 8.86 -9.86 -28.05
N ASN A 116 9.11 -11.01 -27.45
CA ASN A 116 9.14 -12.29 -28.15
C ASN A 116 7.79 -13.03 -28.14
N ALA A 117 6.80 -12.51 -27.40
CA ALA A 117 5.47 -13.09 -27.28
C ALA A 117 4.45 -12.42 -28.22
N PHE A 118 4.77 -11.23 -28.74
CA PHE A 118 3.92 -10.48 -29.65
C PHE A 118 4.70 -10.07 -30.90
N PRO A 119 4.05 -9.96 -32.07
CA PRO A 119 4.67 -9.50 -33.31
C PRO A 119 5.27 -8.10 -33.20
N ASP A 120 4.58 -7.18 -32.51
CA ASP A 120 5.07 -5.82 -32.26
C ASP A 120 4.45 -5.18 -31.00
N LYS A 121 4.93 -3.97 -30.68
CA LYS A 121 4.50 -3.18 -29.52
C LYS A 121 3.03 -2.74 -29.61
N SER A 122 2.52 -2.53 -30.82
CA SER A 122 1.13 -2.10 -31.05
C SER A 122 0.16 -3.23 -30.74
N GLU A 123 0.45 -4.45 -31.18
CA GLU A 123 -0.37 -5.63 -30.88
C GLU A 123 -0.37 -5.93 -29.38
N PHE A 124 0.80 -5.89 -28.73
CA PHE A 124 0.88 -6.00 -27.27
C PHE A 124 0.02 -4.93 -26.56
N LYS A 125 0.10 -3.68 -27.02
CA LYS A 125 -0.71 -2.57 -26.48
C LYS A 125 -2.21 -2.85 -26.62
N SER A 126 -2.66 -3.29 -27.79
CA SER A 126 -4.08 -3.62 -28.02
C SER A 126 -4.55 -4.71 -27.06
N VAL A 127 -3.80 -5.81 -26.95
CA VAL A 127 -4.16 -6.93 -26.08
C VAL A 127 -4.18 -6.52 -24.61
N LEU A 128 -3.23 -5.67 -24.18
CA LEU A 128 -3.18 -5.14 -22.82
C LEU A 128 -4.45 -4.35 -22.48
N TYR A 129 -4.84 -3.39 -23.33
CA TYR A 129 -6.03 -2.58 -23.12
C TYR A 129 -7.33 -3.38 -23.24
N GLU A 130 -7.43 -4.32 -24.17
CA GLU A 130 -8.57 -5.25 -24.22
C GLU A 130 -8.70 -6.08 -22.94
N GLY A 131 -7.56 -6.50 -22.36
CA GLY A 131 -7.51 -7.17 -21.06
C GLY A 131 -8.07 -6.28 -19.94
N TYR A 132 -7.69 -5.00 -19.92
CA TYR A 132 -8.23 -4.03 -18.95
C TYR A 132 -9.72 -3.81 -19.14
N GLU A 133 -10.19 -3.65 -20.38
CA GLU A 133 -11.60 -3.43 -20.69
C GLU A 133 -12.50 -4.60 -20.29
N LYS A 134 -12.00 -5.84 -20.37
CA LYS A 134 -12.73 -7.03 -19.92
C LYS A 134 -13.00 -7.05 -18.41
N ILE A 135 -12.19 -6.35 -17.61
CA ILE A 135 -12.34 -6.29 -16.15
C ILE A 135 -13.38 -5.23 -15.74
N LEU A 136 -13.48 -4.13 -16.50
CA LEU A 136 -14.32 -2.98 -16.14
C LEU A 136 -15.77 -3.33 -15.79
N PRO A 137 -16.49 -4.21 -16.53
CA PRO A 137 -17.88 -4.53 -16.21
C PRO A 137 -18.10 -5.17 -14.84
N ALA A 138 -17.07 -5.79 -14.26
CA ALA A 138 -17.13 -6.39 -12.94
C ALA A 138 -17.05 -5.35 -11.81
N LEU A 139 -16.50 -4.16 -12.09
CA LEU A 139 -16.39 -3.06 -11.15
C LEU A 139 -17.65 -2.18 -11.23
N LYS A 140 -18.30 -1.96 -10.09
CA LYS A 140 -19.55 -1.22 -9.93
C LYS A 140 -19.33 0.17 -9.34
N VAL A 141 -18.29 0.33 -8.52
CA VAL A 141 -17.97 1.59 -7.82
C VAL A 141 -16.76 2.27 -8.46
N THR A 142 -15.73 1.50 -8.81
CA THR A 142 -14.50 2.02 -9.39
C THR A 142 -14.76 2.73 -10.73
N LYS A 143 -14.19 3.93 -10.88
CA LYS A 143 -14.18 4.72 -12.11
C LYS A 143 -12.78 4.73 -12.69
N ILE A 144 -12.66 4.27 -13.94
CA ILE A 144 -11.38 4.24 -14.66
C ILE A 144 -11.55 4.90 -16.02
N LYS A 145 -10.64 5.82 -16.33
CA LYS A 145 -10.48 6.40 -17.65
C LYS A 145 -9.08 6.05 -18.15
N MET A 146 -9.01 5.53 -19.36
CA MET A 146 -7.75 5.18 -20.02
C MET A 146 -7.65 5.93 -21.33
N ASP A 147 -6.57 6.68 -21.51
CA ASP A 147 -6.17 7.19 -22.82
C ASP A 147 -5.17 6.21 -23.42
N LYS A 148 -5.63 5.47 -24.43
CA LYS A 148 -4.82 4.46 -25.10
C LYS A 148 -3.67 5.10 -25.88
N GLU A 149 -3.78 6.33 -26.35
CA GLU A 149 -2.71 6.96 -27.12
C GLU A 149 -1.58 7.39 -26.22
N THR A 150 -1.91 8.12 -25.15
CA THR A 150 -0.91 8.71 -24.24
C THR A 150 -0.48 7.77 -23.10
N ASN A 151 -1.15 6.63 -22.91
CA ASN A 151 -1.03 5.76 -21.74
C ASN A 151 -1.37 6.46 -20.41
N GLN A 152 -2.25 7.46 -20.47
CA GLN A 152 -2.78 8.09 -19.27
C GLN A 152 -3.83 7.17 -18.62
N PHE A 153 -3.69 6.93 -17.32
CA PHE A 153 -4.60 6.13 -16.52
C PHE A 153 -5.11 6.96 -15.34
N ASP A 154 -6.39 7.28 -15.35
CA ASP A 154 -7.06 7.97 -14.25
C ASP A 154 -7.96 6.98 -13.51
N PHE A 155 -7.75 6.87 -12.20
CA PHE A 155 -8.44 5.95 -11.31
C PHE A 155 -9.10 6.72 -10.18
N SER A 156 -10.35 6.40 -9.87
CA SER A 156 -11.05 6.85 -8.67
C SER A 156 -11.89 5.70 -8.12
N LEU A 157 -11.72 5.42 -6.83
CA LEU A 157 -12.53 4.50 -6.06
C LEU A 157 -13.16 5.29 -4.91
N PRO A 158 -14.37 5.82 -5.12
CA PRO A 158 -15.12 6.53 -4.09
C PRO A 158 -15.82 5.53 -3.14
N GLU A 159 -16.67 6.06 -2.25
CA GLU A 159 -17.49 5.27 -1.34
C GLU A 159 -16.70 4.39 -0.35
N GLY A 160 -15.48 4.79 -0.01
CA GLY A 160 -14.80 4.29 1.17
C GLY A 160 -15.52 4.75 2.43
N ALA A 161 -15.73 3.84 3.38
CA ALA A 161 -16.36 4.12 4.66
C ALA A 161 -15.30 4.17 5.75
N LEU A 162 -15.13 5.33 6.38
CA LEU A 162 -14.29 5.51 7.56
C LEU A 162 -15.12 5.21 8.82
N ASP A 163 -14.61 4.31 9.64
CA ASP A 163 -15.12 4.03 10.99
C ASP A 163 -14.02 4.39 12.00
N THR A 164 -14.18 5.55 12.63
CA THR A 164 -13.22 6.06 13.61
C THR A 164 -13.25 5.31 14.94
N SER A 165 -14.36 4.66 15.27
CA SER A 165 -14.50 3.88 16.50
C SER A 165 -13.73 2.57 16.41
N ASN A 166 -13.82 1.90 15.25
CA ASN A 166 -13.11 0.65 14.99
C ASN A 166 -11.73 0.85 14.34
N LYS A 167 -11.36 2.11 14.03
CA LYS A 167 -10.15 2.48 13.30
C LYS A 167 -9.99 1.75 11.96
N THR A 168 -11.05 1.74 11.17
CA THR A 168 -11.04 1.09 9.85
C THR A 168 -11.44 1.99 8.70
N ILE A 169 -10.95 1.68 7.51
CA ILE A 169 -11.44 2.22 6.23
C ILE A 169 -11.85 1.02 5.37
N THR A 170 -13.11 0.98 4.95
CA THR A 170 -13.65 -0.11 4.13
C THR A 170 -14.03 0.38 2.75
N PHE A 171 -13.54 -0.28 1.70
CA PHE A 171 -13.97 -0.07 0.32
C PHE A 171 -14.79 -1.26 -0.16
N LYS A 172 -15.84 -1.01 -0.93
CA LYS A 172 -16.68 -2.05 -1.55
C LYS A 172 -15.94 -2.85 -2.62
N GLU A 173 -14.89 -2.27 -3.18
CA GLU A 173 -13.97 -2.87 -4.15
C GLU A 173 -12.53 -2.67 -3.67
N THR A 174 -11.62 -3.53 -4.09
CA THR A 174 -10.22 -3.45 -3.69
C THR A 174 -9.49 -2.43 -4.56
N PRO A 175 -8.83 -1.40 -3.98
CA PRO A 175 -7.99 -0.48 -4.73
C PRO A 175 -6.90 -1.22 -5.52
N ILE A 176 -6.59 -0.73 -6.72
CA ILE A 176 -5.65 -1.35 -7.65
C ILE A 176 -4.78 -0.28 -8.32
N LEU A 177 -3.64 -0.69 -8.88
CA LEU A 177 -2.83 0.10 -9.80
C LEU A 177 -2.71 -0.61 -11.16
N LEU A 178 -3.06 0.10 -12.24
CA LEU A 178 -3.00 -0.35 -13.64
C LEU A 178 -3.67 -1.71 -13.89
N MET A 179 -4.78 -2.02 -13.19
CA MET A 179 -5.45 -3.35 -13.21
C MET A 179 -4.53 -4.54 -12.87
N THR A 180 -3.35 -4.25 -12.33
CA THR A 180 -2.23 -5.19 -12.27
C THR A 180 -1.82 -5.45 -10.83
N PHE A 181 -1.67 -4.39 -10.05
CA PHE A 181 -1.22 -4.48 -8.67
C PHE A 181 -2.44 -4.30 -7.76
N SER A 182 -2.84 -5.36 -7.07
CA SER A 182 -3.85 -5.26 -6.02
C SER A 182 -3.27 -4.60 -4.78
N LEU A 183 -3.97 -3.61 -4.26
CA LEU A 183 -3.65 -2.95 -2.99
C LEU A 183 -4.46 -3.57 -1.84
N GLY A 184 -4.88 -4.83 -1.96
CA GLY A 184 -5.56 -5.58 -0.90
C GLY A 184 -4.84 -6.89 -0.56
N ILE A 185 -5.62 -7.85 -0.05
CA ILE A 185 -5.19 -9.24 0.21
C ILE A 185 -5.83 -10.25 -0.75
N THR A 186 -6.48 -9.74 -1.80
CA THR A 186 -7.25 -10.47 -2.82
C THR A 186 -6.75 -10.06 -4.20
N MET A 187 -6.69 -10.99 -5.16
CA MET A 187 -6.41 -10.67 -6.56
C MET A 187 -7.66 -10.24 -7.32
N GLN A 188 -8.85 -10.39 -6.72
CA GLN A 188 -10.13 -10.02 -7.32
C GLN A 188 -10.48 -8.57 -6.92
N PRO A 189 -10.41 -7.59 -7.85
CA PRO A 189 -10.65 -6.18 -7.52
C PRO A 189 -12.11 -5.89 -7.15
N ALA A 190 -13.06 -6.70 -7.62
CA ALA A 190 -14.48 -6.55 -7.26
C ALA A 190 -14.81 -6.98 -5.82
N ARG A 191 -13.86 -7.56 -5.08
CA ARG A 191 -14.09 -7.96 -3.68
C ARG A 191 -13.85 -6.78 -2.74
N PRO A 192 -14.66 -6.63 -1.68
CA PRO A 192 -14.47 -5.59 -0.68
C PRO A 192 -13.19 -5.82 0.12
N ILE A 193 -12.68 -4.74 0.69
CA ILE A 193 -11.51 -4.76 1.56
C ILE A 193 -11.71 -3.80 2.73
N THR A 194 -11.33 -4.25 3.91
CA THR A 194 -11.28 -3.43 5.12
C THR A 194 -9.83 -3.32 5.55
N TYR A 195 -9.37 -2.08 5.68
CA TYR A 195 -8.07 -1.75 6.24
C TYR A 195 -8.24 -1.31 7.70
N GLN A 196 -7.32 -1.75 8.55
CA GLN A 196 -7.04 -1.09 9.82
C GLN A 196 -6.16 0.12 9.57
N TYR A 197 -6.32 1.19 10.36
CA TYR A 197 -5.46 2.37 10.26
C TYR A 197 -4.84 2.79 11.59
N GLU A 198 -3.65 3.39 11.47
CA GLU A 198 -2.92 4.06 12.53
C GLU A 198 -2.59 5.48 12.07
N LEU A 199 -2.83 6.45 12.94
CA LEU A 199 -2.55 7.87 12.71
C LEU A 199 -1.48 8.32 13.72
N ASP A 200 -0.42 8.92 13.21
CA ASP A 200 0.66 9.53 13.99
C ASP A 200 1.01 10.88 13.36
N GLY A 201 0.40 11.94 13.89
CA GLY A 201 0.51 13.31 13.37
C GLY A 201 0.10 13.42 11.91
N ASP A 202 1.04 13.78 11.05
CA ASP A 202 0.85 13.91 9.60
C ASP A 202 0.96 12.58 8.83
N THR A 203 1.10 11.44 9.53
CA THR A 203 1.34 10.13 8.94
C THR A 203 0.17 9.19 9.16
N LEU A 204 -0.44 8.72 8.08
CA LEU A 204 -1.51 7.73 8.10
C LEU A 204 -1.02 6.41 7.52
N VAL A 205 -1.00 5.37 8.33
CA VAL A 205 -0.70 4.00 7.87
C VAL A 205 -2.01 3.23 7.80
N VAL A 206 -2.31 2.68 6.63
CA VAL A 206 -3.43 1.73 6.46
C VAL A 206 -2.90 0.36 6.10
N SER A 207 -3.47 -0.69 6.67
CA SER A 207 -3.00 -2.05 6.48
C SER A 207 -4.14 -3.06 6.50
N ALA A 208 -3.98 -4.14 5.74
CA ALA A 208 -4.89 -5.27 5.75
C ALA A 208 -4.08 -6.55 5.89
N ARG A 209 -4.55 -7.49 6.72
CA ARG A 209 -3.89 -8.77 6.94
C ARG A 209 -4.94 -9.87 6.98
N GLY A 210 -4.69 -10.94 6.24
CA GLY A 210 -5.61 -12.07 6.16
C GLY A 210 -5.15 -13.08 5.12
N ASN A 211 -5.84 -14.23 5.06
CA ASN A 211 -5.55 -15.23 4.05
C ASN A 211 -6.09 -14.78 2.68
N ASN A 212 -5.28 -14.91 1.65
CA ASN A 212 -5.73 -14.75 0.28
C ASN A 212 -6.56 -15.97 -0.18
N GLU A 213 -6.99 -15.97 -1.43
CA GLU A 213 -7.82 -17.03 -2.02
C GLU A 213 -7.13 -18.39 -2.09
N ARG A 214 -5.79 -18.43 -1.93
CA ARG A 214 -4.98 -19.65 -1.85
C ARG A 214 -4.75 -20.11 -0.41
N GLY A 215 -5.35 -19.46 0.58
CA GLY A 215 -5.13 -19.75 2.00
C GLY A 215 -3.79 -19.25 2.54
N VAL A 216 -3.04 -18.46 1.76
CA VAL A 216 -1.73 -17.92 2.17
C VAL A 216 -1.94 -16.59 2.88
N LEU A 217 -1.32 -16.45 4.05
CA LEU A 217 -1.37 -15.22 4.81
C LEU A 217 -0.71 -14.08 4.04
N ALA A 218 -1.51 -13.10 3.64
CA ALA A 218 -1.10 -11.90 2.94
C ALA A 218 -1.15 -10.69 3.87
N THR A 219 -0.37 -9.67 3.55
CA THR A 219 -0.42 -8.38 4.23
C THR A 219 -0.20 -7.28 3.23
N MET A 220 -1.12 -6.32 3.20
CA MET A 220 -0.95 -5.05 2.52
C MET A 220 -0.66 -3.95 3.53
N LYS A 221 0.18 -3.00 3.14
CA LYS A 221 0.48 -1.79 3.90
C LYS A 221 0.66 -0.64 2.93
N MET A 222 0.01 0.48 3.22
CA MET A 222 0.17 1.75 2.52
C MET A 222 0.43 2.84 3.56
N THR A 223 1.44 3.67 3.32
CA THR A 223 1.82 4.77 4.21
C THR A 223 1.59 6.09 3.48
N PHE A 224 0.73 6.93 4.02
CA PHE A 224 0.39 8.23 3.48
C PHE A 224 0.88 9.36 4.37
N LYS A 225 1.16 10.50 3.75
CA LYS A 225 1.44 11.77 4.42
C LYS A 225 0.34 12.77 4.10
N LYS A 226 -0.09 13.54 5.10
CA LYS A 226 -1.07 14.60 4.90
C LYS A 226 -0.48 15.66 3.96
N VAL A 227 -1.22 16.03 2.93
CA VAL A 227 -0.86 17.14 2.05
C VAL A 227 -1.19 18.43 2.78
N THR A 228 -0.18 19.24 3.06
CA THR A 228 -0.38 20.62 3.56
C THR A 228 -0.95 21.47 2.43
N GLU A 229 -2.07 22.14 2.71
CA GLU A 229 -2.65 23.19 1.86
C GLU A 229 -1.78 24.45 1.80
#